data_AF-A0A940PYX8-F1
#
_entry.id   AF-A0A940PYX8-F1
#
_cell.length_a   1.000
_cell.length_b   1.000
_cell.length_c   1.000
_cell.angle_alpha   90.00
_cell.angle_beta   90.00
_cell.angle_gamma   90.00
#
_symmetry.space_group_name_H-M   'P 1'
#
loop_
_entity.id
_entity.type
_entity.pdbx_description
1 polymer ?
#
loop_
_entity_poly.entity_id
_entity_poly.type
_entity_poly.pdbx_seq_one_letter_code
_entity_poly.pdbx_strand_id
1 'polypeptide(L)'
;MKTKKKIIPLIVSAVIFIAGCITTIVGASIDNGTVQTYPAFDPFNITDEDVGKTFTADVYSDVMYIDDTKNGSLFLMWIYSTNIDDSDLLAVGSENEDSLMVIGFDVPKSVLGVYEQAMSTGEYSEEKPLTFIGTVRKSSDDITEKLSGGITDYYNYLKEIYGDTSDIINEEAFAESYESISPYYIEVVPGTNGKIHIWIGCAVMAAALFAVLTTLFGKKFLIVFAAAIVLTVIILLVSLTGKFRTMSSVTEVSDGFYKMTCHYDYKGDEFINADISTIDEFMEWVINEHFFGLPIEFDTGNFGCSAFTAATPEGQRLFGRNFDYDETDVLVFYTKPKEGYASYGVTDLTFFDIGTSGGFEGDSAPAKALMLVAPYVTMDGINEAGVGVGILQLDIDELHQDNGRSDLLIFAAIRGILDKCATVDEALAFLESYDIHSFLGRSYHLFITDKTGKSVIVEWTDEKTFIVEDTACTNDVMSNNEFYDPQWQCDRYDTIKSWLAEKNGVLTADEAMTVTSDASWEKEGGRGTEWSCVYNLDGFTLDICLDRDYETKHSFTQEDFR
;
A
#
# COMPACT_ATOMS: atom_id res chain seq x y z
N MET A 1 -45.35 -46.64 4.11
CA MET A 1 -45.80 -45.27 4.47
C MET A 1 -44.66 -44.29 4.79
N LYS A 2 -43.57 -44.70 5.49
CA LYS A 2 -42.44 -43.79 5.83
C LYS A 2 -41.65 -43.25 4.63
N THR A 3 -41.56 -43.99 3.52
CA THR A 3 -40.85 -43.58 2.30
C THR A 3 -41.56 -42.48 1.51
N LYS A 4 -42.91 -42.48 1.43
CA LYS A 4 -43.67 -41.44 0.71
C LYS A 4 -43.57 -40.05 1.37
N LYS A 5 -43.33 -39.97 2.68
CA LYS A 5 -43.19 -38.69 3.42
C LYS A 5 -41.91 -37.90 3.10
N LYS A 6 -40.87 -38.55 2.57
CA LYS A 6 -39.59 -37.90 2.23
C LYS A 6 -39.51 -37.44 0.77
N ILE A 7 -40.37 -37.96 -0.10
CA ILE A 7 -40.32 -37.70 -1.54
C ILE A 7 -40.67 -36.25 -1.88
N ILE A 8 -41.73 -35.71 -1.27
CA ILE A 8 -42.18 -34.33 -1.55
C ILE A 8 -41.10 -33.29 -1.17
N PRO A 9 -40.50 -33.32 0.04
CA PRO A 9 -39.42 -32.40 0.37
C PRO A 9 -38.20 -32.54 -0.54
N LEU A 10 -37.83 -33.76 -0.95
CA LEU A 10 -36.71 -33.99 -1.89
C LEU A 10 -36.98 -33.39 -3.27
N ILE A 11 -38.21 -33.53 -3.79
CA ILE A 11 -38.61 -32.93 -5.07
C ILE A 11 -38.57 -31.39 -4.97
N VAL A 12 -39.11 -30.82 -3.88
CA VAL A 12 -39.08 -29.38 -3.64
C VAL A 12 -37.64 -28.87 -3.57
N SER A 13 -36.76 -29.53 -2.81
CA SER A 13 -35.34 -29.15 -2.73
C SER A 13 -34.63 -29.29 -4.08
N ALA A 14 -34.94 -30.30 -4.89
CA ALA A 14 -34.36 -30.44 -6.23
C ALA A 14 -34.78 -29.28 -7.16
N VAL A 15 -36.05 -28.84 -7.10
CA VAL A 15 -36.53 -27.67 -7.85
C VAL A 15 -35.83 -26.39 -7.39
N ILE A 16 -35.66 -26.19 -6.07
CA ILE A 16 -34.94 -25.04 -5.51
C ILE A 16 -33.45 -25.07 -5.93
N PHE A 17 -32.82 -26.25 -5.93
CA PHE A 17 -31.44 -26.41 -6.38
C PHE A 17 -31.29 -26.03 -7.85
N ILE A 18 -32.19 -26.49 -8.72
CA ILE A 18 -32.22 -26.12 -10.15
C ILE A 18 -32.43 -24.61 -10.31
N ALA A 19 -33.32 -23.99 -9.52
CA ALA A 19 -33.49 -22.54 -9.52
C ALA A 19 -32.19 -21.82 -9.12
N GLY A 20 -31.47 -22.33 -8.12
CA GLY A 20 -30.14 -21.84 -7.76
C GLY A 20 -29.13 -21.93 -8.91
N CYS A 21 -29.05 -23.07 -9.61
CA CYS A 21 -28.19 -23.23 -10.80
C CYS A 21 -28.55 -22.21 -11.89
N ILE A 22 -29.84 -22.01 -12.16
CA ILE A 22 -30.31 -21.03 -13.16
C ILE A 22 -29.90 -19.62 -12.74
N THR A 23 -30.09 -19.24 -11.47
CA THR A 23 -29.68 -17.92 -10.96
C THR A 23 -28.16 -17.73 -11.06
N THR A 24 -27.36 -18.75 -10.77
CA THR A 24 -25.89 -18.68 -10.95
C THR A 24 -25.50 -18.53 -12.41
N ILE A 25 -26.13 -19.28 -13.32
CA ILE A 25 -25.87 -19.17 -14.77
C ILE A 25 -26.25 -17.77 -15.27
N VAL A 26 -27.41 -17.26 -14.88
CA VAL A 26 -27.85 -15.90 -15.20
C VAL A 26 -26.85 -14.87 -14.65
N GLY A 27 -26.40 -15.04 -13.40
CA GLY A 27 -25.39 -14.18 -12.80
C GLY A 27 -24.06 -14.18 -13.56
N ALA A 28 -23.53 -15.36 -13.90
CA ALA A 28 -22.31 -15.49 -14.70
C ALA A 28 -22.48 -14.92 -16.12
N SER A 29 -23.66 -15.05 -16.70
CA SER A 29 -23.97 -14.44 -17.99
C SER A 29 -24.06 -12.92 -17.92
N ILE A 30 -24.55 -12.35 -16.81
CA ILE A 30 -24.53 -10.89 -16.57
C ILE A 30 -23.08 -10.42 -16.35
N ASP A 31 -22.29 -11.15 -15.54
CA ASP A 31 -20.89 -10.84 -15.23
C ASP A 31 -20.00 -10.88 -16.50
N ASN A 32 -20.26 -11.84 -17.39
CA ASN A 32 -19.57 -11.97 -18.69
C ASN A 32 -20.17 -11.07 -19.80
N GLY A 33 -21.05 -10.12 -19.48
CA GLY A 33 -21.61 -9.16 -20.45
C GLY A 33 -22.59 -9.75 -21.49
N THR A 34 -23.04 -11.00 -21.32
CA THR A 34 -23.85 -11.72 -22.32
C THR A 34 -25.36 -11.46 -22.25
N VAL A 35 -25.87 -10.75 -21.24
CA VAL A 35 -27.34 -10.63 -20.96
C VAL A 35 -27.89 -9.20 -20.92
N GLN A 36 -27.08 -8.15 -21.00
CA GLN A 36 -27.59 -6.78 -21.19
C GLN A 36 -26.93 -6.10 -22.39
N THR A 37 -27.58 -6.16 -23.55
CA THR A 37 -27.23 -5.30 -24.69
C THR A 37 -28.14 -4.08 -24.65
N TYR A 38 -27.75 -3.02 -23.93
CA TYR A 38 -28.21 -1.69 -24.30
C TYR A 38 -27.49 -1.30 -25.61
N PRO A 39 -28.12 -0.54 -26.51
CA PRO A 39 -27.43 -0.09 -27.71
C PRO A 39 -26.21 0.74 -27.30
N ALA A 40 -25.08 0.50 -27.95
CA ALA A 40 -23.90 1.36 -27.86
C ALA A 40 -24.29 2.76 -28.34
N PHE A 41 -23.78 3.79 -27.66
CA PHE A 41 -24.13 5.17 -27.91
C PHE A 41 -22.94 6.08 -27.65
N ASP A 42 -22.76 7.06 -28.52
CA ASP A 42 -21.74 8.09 -28.38
C ASP A 42 -22.28 9.22 -27.47
N PRO A 43 -21.75 9.38 -26.25
CA PRO A 43 -22.23 10.39 -25.29
C PRO A 43 -22.02 11.83 -25.77
N PHE A 44 -21.22 12.08 -26.81
CA PHE A 44 -20.96 13.42 -27.35
C PHE A 44 -21.90 13.82 -28.50
N ASN A 45 -22.78 12.92 -28.94
CA ASN A 45 -23.72 13.17 -30.02
C ASN A 45 -25.18 13.04 -29.54
N ILE A 46 -25.51 13.66 -28.41
CA ILE A 46 -26.84 13.62 -27.80
C ILE A 46 -27.78 14.63 -28.45
N THR A 47 -28.98 14.16 -28.80
CA THR A 47 -30.08 15.02 -29.25
C THR A 47 -31.28 14.99 -28.31
N ASP A 48 -32.22 15.92 -28.50
CA ASP A 48 -33.49 15.95 -27.76
C ASP A 48 -34.29 14.64 -27.88
N GLU A 49 -34.09 13.87 -28.96
CA GLU A 49 -34.77 12.58 -29.16
C GLU A 49 -34.23 11.47 -28.25
N ASP A 50 -33.05 11.66 -27.66
CA ASP A 50 -32.37 10.65 -26.85
C ASP A 50 -32.70 10.75 -25.36
N VAL A 51 -33.27 11.88 -24.94
CA VAL A 51 -33.72 12.11 -23.57
C VAL A 51 -34.69 11.00 -23.12
N GLY A 52 -34.32 10.30 -22.04
CA GLY A 52 -35.11 9.20 -21.49
C GLY A 52 -34.74 7.80 -22.00
N LYS A 53 -33.87 7.67 -23.01
CA LYS A 53 -33.35 6.38 -23.48
C LYS A 53 -32.11 5.95 -22.68
N THR A 54 -31.95 4.64 -22.47
CA THR A 54 -30.82 4.03 -21.76
C THR A 54 -29.89 3.35 -22.75
N PHE A 55 -28.59 3.59 -22.60
CA PHE A 55 -27.55 3.14 -23.51
C PHE A 55 -26.34 2.60 -22.75
N THR A 56 -25.46 1.95 -23.50
CA THR A 56 -24.09 1.66 -23.08
C THR A 56 -23.16 2.66 -23.75
N ALA A 57 -22.30 3.31 -22.99
CA ALA A 57 -21.27 4.22 -23.49
C ALA A 57 -19.91 3.73 -23.00
N ASP A 58 -19.01 3.45 -23.94
CA ASP A 58 -17.61 3.16 -23.64
C ASP A 58 -16.83 4.47 -23.63
N VAL A 59 -16.03 4.66 -22.59
CA VAL A 59 -15.19 5.85 -22.40
C VAL A 59 -13.74 5.43 -22.45
N TYR A 60 -12.96 6.09 -23.31
CA TYR A 60 -11.61 5.66 -23.69
C TYR A 60 -10.49 6.57 -23.14
N SER A 61 -10.82 7.50 -22.22
CA SER A 61 -9.96 8.62 -21.82
C SER A 61 -10.09 8.96 -20.33
N ASP A 62 -9.25 9.88 -19.85
CA ASP A 62 -9.24 10.29 -18.43
C ASP A 62 -10.60 10.81 -17.97
N VAL A 63 -11.13 10.16 -16.93
CA VAL A 63 -12.35 10.53 -16.22
C VAL A 63 -11.95 11.18 -14.91
N MET A 64 -12.48 12.37 -14.64
CA MET A 64 -12.21 13.08 -13.39
C MET A 64 -13.40 13.05 -12.44
N TYR A 65 -13.05 12.87 -11.17
CA TYR A 65 -13.94 12.97 -10.02
C TYR A 65 -13.99 14.42 -9.51
N ILE A 66 -15.18 15.01 -9.35
CA ILE A 66 -15.21 16.42 -8.92
C ILE A 66 -16.32 16.82 -7.93
N ASP A 67 -17.34 16.00 -7.65
CA ASP A 67 -18.31 16.36 -6.58
C ASP A 67 -18.97 15.13 -5.93
N ASP A 68 -19.08 15.13 -4.59
CA ASP A 68 -19.91 14.18 -3.82
C ASP A 68 -21.30 14.78 -3.62
N THR A 69 -22.22 14.47 -4.53
CA THR A 69 -23.61 14.86 -4.39
C THR A 69 -24.30 14.04 -3.28
N LYS A 70 -25.43 14.54 -2.75
CA LYS A 70 -26.21 13.82 -1.72
C LYS A 70 -26.64 12.40 -2.09
N ASN A 71 -26.65 12.04 -3.38
CA ASN A 71 -27.14 10.74 -3.88
C ASN A 71 -26.10 9.93 -4.68
N GLY A 72 -24.88 10.43 -4.87
CA GLY A 72 -23.89 9.88 -5.81
C GLY A 72 -22.77 10.88 -6.09
N SER A 73 -21.92 10.61 -7.07
CA SER A 73 -20.87 11.54 -7.49
C SER A 73 -21.05 11.93 -8.95
N LEU A 74 -20.66 13.16 -9.28
CA LEU A 74 -20.66 13.65 -10.65
C LEU A 74 -19.25 13.51 -11.23
N PHE A 75 -19.16 12.78 -12.33
CA PHE A 75 -17.93 12.56 -13.07
C PHE A 75 -17.91 13.41 -14.33
N LEU A 76 -16.75 14.03 -14.62
CA LEU A 76 -16.46 14.72 -15.87
C LEU A 76 -15.58 13.86 -16.76
N MET A 77 -15.96 13.73 -18.02
CA MET A 77 -15.14 13.05 -19.03
C MET A 77 -14.35 14.08 -19.85
N TRP A 78 -13.07 13.79 -20.07
CA TRP A 78 -12.16 14.57 -20.92
C TRP A 78 -11.71 13.69 -22.08
N ILE A 79 -11.78 14.16 -23.33
CA ILE A 79 -11.18 13.45 -24.47
C ILE A 79 -9.89 14.15 -24.88
N TYR A 80 -8.83 13.35 -25.03
CA TYR A 80 -7.60 13.74 -25.74
C TYR A 80 -7.77 13.53 -27.25
N SER A 81 -7.38 14.52 -28.05
CA SER A 81 -7.07 14.32 -29.47
C SER A 81 -5.60 14.64 -29.69
N THR A 82 -4.82 13.65 -30.09
CA THR A 82 -3.40 13.83 -30.43
C THR A 82 -3.25 13.92 -31.94
N ASN A 83 -2.78 15.05 -32.44
CA ASN A 83 -2.08 15.08 -33.72
C ASN A 83 -0.67 15.62 -33.48
N ILE A 84 0.30 14.77 -33.83
CA ILE A 84 1.71 14.78 -33.43
C ILE A 84 2.45 15.90 -34.16
N ASP A 85 3.13 16.78 -33.42
CA ASP A 85 4.54 17.18 -33.59
C ASP A 85 4.87 18.32 -32.60
N ASP A 86 5.74 18.02 -31.62
CA ASP A 86 6.46 18.93 -30.70
C ASP A 86 5.66 20.03 -29.94
N SER A 87 5.01 19.70 -28.81
CA SER A 87 4.98 20.53 -27.56
C SER A 87 4.02 19.98 -26.49
N ASP A 88 4.38 20.23 -25.22
CA ASP A 88 3.54 20.10 -24.01
C ASP A 88 2.21 20.88 -24.16
N LEU A 89 1.05 20.22 -24.02
CA LEU A 89 -0.26 20.91 -23.88
C LEU A 89 -1.41 19.98 -23.49
N LEU A 90 -2.27 20.48 -22.59
CA LEU A 90 -3.55 19.90 -22.16
C LEU A 90 -4.60 20.02 -23.28
N ALA A 91 -5.04 18.90 -23.87
CA ALA A 91 -6.05 18.91 -24.93
C ALA A 91 -7.44 18.51 -24.40
N VAL A 92 -8.43 19.38 -24.61
CA VAL A 92 -9.86 19.12 -24.38
C VAL A 92 -10.54 19.13 -25.75
N GLY A 93 -11.13 18.02 -26.18
CA GLY A 93 -11.90 18.00 -27.43
C GLY A 93 -12.50 16.64 -27.77
N SER A 94 -13.80 16.62 -28.05
CA SER A 94 -14.46 15.50 -28.74
C SER A 94 -14.05 15.51 -30.21
N GLU A 95 -14.00 14.34 -30.85
CA GLU A 95 -13.58 14.09 -32.25
C GLU A 95 -14.55 14.68 -33.31
N ASN A 96 -15.18 15.82 -33.04
CA ASN A 96 -15.79 16.67 -34.05
C ASN A 96 -14.87 17.89 -34.19
N GLU A 97 -14.08 17.91 -35.26
CA GLU A 97 -12.92 18.78 -35.57
C GLU A 97 -13.03 20.30 -35.30
N ASP A 98 -14.17 20.83 -34.83
CA ASP A 98 -14.40 22.28 -34.64
C ASP A 98 -15.13 22.67 -33.32
N SER A 99 -15.44 21.75 -32.39
CA SER A 99 -16.14 22.14 -31.15
C SER A 99 -15.81 21.32 -29.90
N LEU A 100 -15.53 22.04 -28.81
CA LEU A 100 -15.37 21.53 -27.46
C LEU A 100 -16.72 21.06 -26.87
N MET A 101 -16.74 19.95 -26.13
CA MET A 101 -17.93 19.50 -25.40
C MET A 101 -17.56 18.84 -24.07
N VAL A 102 -18.24 19.23 -22.99
CA VAL A 102 -18.10 18.65 -21.64
C VAL A 102 -19.42 17.98 -21.26
N ILE A 103 -19.41 16.72 -20.85
CA ILE A 103 -20.61 16.00 -20.41
C ILE A 103 -20.41 15.34 -19.04
N GLY A 104 -21.46 15.39 -18.21
CA GLY A 104 -21.47 14.80 -16.88
C GLY A 104 -22.08 13.41 -16.82
N PHE A 105 -21.54 12.55 -15.94
CA PHE A 105 -22.12 11.27 -15.54
C PHE A 105 -22.48 11.32 -14.06
N ASP A 106 -23.77 11.21 -13.76
CA ASP A 106 -24.27 11.12 -12.38
C ASP A 106 -24.24 9.65 -11.95
N VAL A 107 -23.26 9.29 -11.11
CA VAL A 107 -22.98 7.93 -10.68
C VAL A 107 -23.43 7.71 -9.24
N PRO A 108 -24.37 6.78 -8.98
CA PRO A 108 -24.86 6.56 -7.63
C PRO A 108 -23.82 5.88 -6.73
N LYS A 109 -23.83 6.25 -5.43
CA LYS A 109 -22.86 5.75 -4.41
C LYS A 109 -22.74 4.22 -4.36
N SER A 110 -23.79 3.49 -4.72
CA SER A 110 -23.83 2.02 -4.71
C SER A 110 -22.86 1.34 -5.68
N VAL A 111 -22.37 2.07 -6.69
CA VAL A 111 -21.43 1.53 -7.71
C VAL A 111 -20.17 2.38 -7.83
N LEU A 112 -20.05 3.43 -7.02
CA LEU A 112 -18.97 4.40 -7.06
C LEU A 112 -17.59 3.75 -6.95
N GLY A 113 -17.40 2.85 -5.97
CA GLY A 113 -16.13 2.17 -5.74
C GLY A 113 -15.61 1.32 -6.91
N VAL A 114 -16.49 0.88 -7.83
CA VAL A 114 -16.07 0.16 -9.05
C VAL A 114 -15.39 1.12 -10.03
N TYR A 115 -15.90 2.35 -10.12
CA TYR A 115 -15.35 3.38 -11.00
C TYR A 115 -14.12 4.03 -10.36
N GLU A 116 -14.11 4.27 -9.05
CA GLU A 116 -12.94 4.77 -8.30
C GLU A 116 -11.74 3.83 -8.42
N GLN A 117 -11.95 2.51 -8.26
CA GLN A 117 -10.90 1.51 -8.45
C GLN A 117 -10.34 1.51 -9.88
N ALA A 118 -11.21 1.68 -10.89
CA ALA A 118 -10.74 1.74 -12.26
C ALA A 118 -9.83 2.96 -12.49
N MET A 119 -10.13 4.10 -11.85
CA MET A 119 -9.39 5.34 -12.07
C MET A 119 -8.05 5.38 -11.36
N SER A 120 -7.93 4.77 -10.19
CA SER A 120 -6.67 4.72 -9.45
C SER A 120 -5.58 3.88 -10.12
N THR A 121 -5.98 2.95 -11.01
CA THR A 121 -5.03 2.06 -11.70
C THR A 121 -4.39 2.64 -12.96
N GLY A 122 -4.83 3.82 -13.44
CA GLY A 122 -4.22 4.53 -14.58
C GLY A 122 -4.27 3.81 -15.95
N GLU A 123 -4.92 2.65 -16.07
CA GLU A 123 -4.97 1.84 -17.30
C GLU A 123 -6.09 2.25 -18.29
N TYR A 124 -6.24 3.53 -18.64
CA TYR A 124 -7.21 3.92 -19.68
C TYR A 124 -6.54 4.05 -21.05
N SER A 125 -6.89 3.15 -21.96
CA SER A 125 -6.41 3.16 -23.34
C SER A 125 -7.52 2.69 -24.29
N GLU A 126 -7.31 2.85 -25.59
CA GLU A 126 -8.19 2.27 -26.63
C GLU A 126 -8.43 0.76 -26.43
N GLU A 127 -7.53 0.04 -25.73
CA GLU A 127 -7.62 -1.40 -25.49
C GLU A 127 -8.46 -1.78 -24.25
N LYS A 128 -8.79 -0.84 -23.35
CA LYS A 128 -9.56 -1.08 -22.11
C LYS A 128 -10.48 0.12 -21.76
N PRO A 129 -11.66 0.28 -22.39
CA PRO A 129 -12.59 1.36 -22.06
C PRO A 129 -13.30 1.16 -20.72
N LEU A 130 -13.66 2.27 -20.09
CA LEU A 130 -14.61 2.30 -18.97
C LEU A 130 -16.05 2.31 -19.52
N THR A 131 -16.76 1.20 -19.32
CA THR A 131 -18.14 1.06 -19.82
C THR A 131 -19.17 1.57 -18.80
N PHE A 132 -19.95 2.58 -19.19
CA PHE A 132 -21.11 3.06 -18.43
C PHE A 132 -22.42 2.54 -19.01
N ILE A 133 -23.39 2.25 -18.13
CA ILE A 133 -24.81 2.07 -18.51
C ILE A 133 -25.57 3.25 -17.93
N GLY A 134 -26.23 4.05 -18.77
CA GLY A 134 -26.86 5.26 -18.29
C GLY A 134 -28.01 5.73 -19.15
N THR A 135 -28.87 6.54 -18.54
CA THR A 135 -30.03 7.13 -19.21
C THR A 135 -29.80 8.61 -19.45
N VAL A 136 -30.01 9.06 -20.69
CA VAL A 136 -29.84 10.47 -21.04
C VAL A 136 -30.88 11.34 -20.33
N ARG A 137 -30.43 12.44 -19.75
CA ARG A 137 -31.23 13.45 -19.03
C ARG A 137 -30.87 14.85 -19.53
N LYS A 138 -31.78 15.80 -19.36
CA LYS A 138 -31.48 17.23 -19.57
C LYS A 138 -30.79 17.79 -18.34
N SER A 139 -29.69 18.51 -18.53
CA SER A 139 -28.98 19.24 -17.48
C SER A 139 -29.89 20.32 -16.90
N SER A 140 -29.96 20.36 -15.57
CA SER A 140 -30.54 21.50 -14.83
C SER A 140 -29.45 22.53 -14.54
N ASP A 141 -29.86 23.74 -14.13
CA ASP A 141 -28.91 24.77 -13.70
C ASP A 141 -27.96 24.26 -12.59
N ASP A 142 -28.46 23.41 -11.67
CA ASP A 142 -27.66 22.77 -10.61
C ASP A 142 -26.59 21.81 -11.17
N ILE A 143 -26.92 21.02 -12.18
CA ILE A 143 -25.94 20.13 -12.83
C ILE A 143 -24.91 20.96 -13.57
N THR A 144 -25.34 21.95 -14.35
CA THR A 144 -24.42 22.84 -15.09
C THR A 144 -23.48 23.61 -14.14
N GLU A 145 -23.99 24.10 -13.01
CA GLU A 145 -23.18 24.79 -11.99
C GLU A 145 -22.13 23.86 -11.39
N LYS A 146 -22.47 22.59 -11.10
CA LYS A 146 -21.50 21.60 -10.61
C LYS A 146 -20.44 21.24 -11.63
N LEU A 147 -20.81 21.04 -12.89
CA LEU A 147 -19.86 20.77 -13.97
C LEU A 147 -18.88 21.95 -14.13
N SER A 148 -19.40 23.18 -14.08
CA SER A 148 -18.59 24.42 -14.12
C SER A 148 -17.68 24.58 -12.90
N GLY A 149 -18.18 24.30 -11.70
CA GLY A 149 -17.37 24.27 -10.48
C GLY A 149 -16.22 23.29 -10.60
N GLY A 150 -16.50 22.09 -11.13
CA GLY A 150 -15.47 21.08 -11.27
C GLY A 150 -14.38 21.38 -12.29
N ILE A 151 -14.75 22.01 -13.41
CA ILE A 151 -13.78 22.58 -14.35
C ILE A 151 -12.82 23.55 -13.61
N THR A 152 -13.37 24.39 -12.73
CA THR A 152 -12.60 25.38 -11.94
C THR A 152 -11.65 24.71 -10.94
N ASP A 153 -12.12 23.70 -10.22
CA ASP A 153 -11.32 23.01 -9.21
C ASP A 153 -10.12 22.29 -9.85
N TYR A 154 -10.32 21.67 -11.01
CA TYR A 154 -9.23 21.04 -11.75
C TYR A 154 -8.14 22.03 -12.17
N TYR A 155 -8.53 23.20 -12.65
CA TYR A 155 -7.57 24.24 -13.02
C TYR A 155 -6.76 24.73 -11.82
N ASN A 156 -7.39 24.81 -10.64
CA ASN A 156 -6.69 25.15 -9.41
C ASN A 156 -5.73 24.05 -8.98
N TYR A 157 -6.13 22.78 -9.10
CA TYR A 157 -5.28 21.61 -8.83
C TYR A 157 -4.04 21.59 -9.72
N LEU A 158 -4.19 21.79 -11.03
CA LEU A 158 -3.05 21.85 -11.94
C LEU A 158 -2.11 23.03 -11.60
N LYS A 159 -2.66 24.18 -11.18
CA LYS A 159 -1.85 25.31 -10.70
C LYS A 159 -1.08 25.00 -9.43
N GLU A 160 -1.64 24.20 -8.54
CA GLU A 160 -0.98 23.80 -7.30
C GLU A 160 0.21 22.87 -7.57
N ILE A 161 0.05 21.91 -8.49
CA ILE A 161 1.11 20.95 -8.83
C ILE A 161 2.21 21.59 -9.69
N TYR A 162 1.82 22.30 -10.75
CA TYR A 162 2.76 22.76 -11.78
C TYR A 162 3.19 24.23 -11.60
N GLY A 163 2.58 24.97 -10.68
CA GLY A 163 2.88 26.37 -10.43
C GLY A 163 2.45 27.28 -11.60
N ASP A 164 3.41 27.63 -12.47
CA ASP A 164 3.09 28.38 -13.71
C ASP A 164 2.54 27.41 -14.76
N THR A 165 1.24 27.52 -15.01
CA THR A 165 0.51 26.65 -15.93
C THR A 165 0.44 27.21 -17.34
N SER A 166 1.08 28.35 -17.64
CA SER A 166 0.99 29.00 -18.95
C SER A 166 1.58 28.18 -20.11
N ASP A 167 2.51 27.27 -19.81
CA ASP A 167 3.10 26.33 -20.78
C ASP A 167 2.29 25.03 -20.94
N ILE A 168 1.29 24.78 -20.08
CA ILE A 168 0.53 23.51 -20.03
C ILE A 168 -0.96 23.73 -20.33
N ILE A 169 -1.53 24.85 -19.85
CA ILE A 169 -2.94 25.18 -19.93
C ILE A 169 -3.14 26.39 -20.84
N ASN A 170 -3.87 26.18 -21.93
CA ASN A 170 -4.40 27.27 -22.74
C ASN A 170 -5.60 27.91 -22.03
N GLU A 171 -5.44 29.12 -21.50
CA GLU A 171 -6.50 29.86 -20.80
C GLU A 171 -7.74 30.11 -21.68
N GLU A 172 -7.58 30.22 -23.00
CA GLU A 172 -8.68 30.40 -23.95
C GLU A 172 -9.49 29.10 -24.09
N ALA A 173 -8.83 27.96 -24.25
CA ALA A 173 -9.48 26.65 -24.28
C ALA A 173 -10.20 26.32 -22.96
N PHE A 174 -9.62 26.75 -21.84
CA PHE A 174 -10.25 26.61 -20.53
C PHE A 174 -11.50 27.49 -20.39
N ALA A 175 -11.46 28.73 -20.87
CA ALA A 175 -12.62 29.61 -20.91
C ALA A 175 -13.74 29.04 -21.82
N GLU A 176 -13.38 28.46 -22.97
CA GLU A 176 -14.32 27.80 -23.89
C GLU A 176 -15.02 26.59 -23.25
N SER A 177 -14.38 25.90 -22.30
CA SER A 177 -14.94 24.70 -21.66
C SER A 177 -16.24 24.98 -20.89
N TYR A 178 -16.36 26.17 -20.30
CA TYR A 178 -17.58 26.61 -19.62
C TYR A 178 -18.75 26.83 -20.59
N GLU A 179 -18.47 27.31 -21.80
CA GLU A 179 -19.49 27.50 -22.84
C GLU A 179 -19.87 26.20 -23.55
N SER A 180 -19.05 25.16 -23.33
CA SER A 180 -19.12 23.85 -24.00
C SER A 180 -19.78 22.76 -23.15
N ILE A 181 -20.32 23.12 -21.98
CA ILE A 181 -21.05 22.18 -21.13
C ILE A 181 -22.32 21.71 -21.85
N SER A 182 -22.43 20.40 -22.03
CA SER A 182 -23.55 19.75 -22.68
C SER A 182 -24.86 20.09 -21.96
N PRO A 183 -25.93 20.42 -22.72
CA PRO A 183 -27.26 20.58 -22.15
C PRO A 183 -27.87 19.25 -21.65
N TYR A 184 -27.12 18.15 -21.76
CA TYR A 184 -27.50 16.83 -21.30
C TYR A 184 -26.45 16.24 -20.36
N TYR A 185 -26.87 15.30 -19.53
CA TYR A 185 -26.00 14.46 -18.71
C TYR A 185 -26.50 13.01 -18.72
N ILE A 186 -25.66 12.09 -18.28
CA ILE A 186 -25.96 10.67 -18.23
C ILE A 186 -26.21 10.27 -16.78
N GLU A 187 -27.45 9.86 -16.46
CA GLU A 187 -27.78 9.27 -15.16
C GLU A 187 -27.37 7.79 -15.20
N VAL A 188 -26.28 7.44 -14.52
CA VAL A 188 -25.73 6.08 -14.54
C VAL A 188 -26.63 5.15 -13.73
N VAL A 189 -27.06 4.10 -14.39
CA VAL A 189 -27.86 3.05 -13.78
C VAL A 189 -26.90 2.00 -13.23
N PRO A 190 -27.00 1.62 -11.95
CA PRO A 190 -26.22 0.51 -11.41
C PRO A 190 -26.41 -0.72 -12.30
N GLY A 191 -25.33 -1.21 -12.90
CA GLY A 191 -25.33 -2.51 -13.55
C GLY A 191 -25.86 -3.56 -12.59
N THR A 192 -26.61 -4.54 -13.08
CA THR A 192 -26.96 -5.68 -12.22
C THR A 192 -25.66 -6.43 -11.94
N ASN A 193 -25.18 -6.41 -10.70
CA ASN A 193 -23.93 -7.08 -10.35
C ASN A 193 -24.10 -8.60 -10.55
N GLY A 194 -23.52 -9.17 -11.62
CA GLY A 194 -23.60 -10.60 -11.90
C GLY A 194 -23.15 -11.47 -10.72
N LYS A 195 -22.13 -11.01 -9.98
CA LYS A 195 -21.62 -11.67 -8.77
C LYS A 195 -22.69 -11.79 -7.68
N ILE A 196 -23.61 -10.84 -7.52
CA ILE A 196 -24.68 -10.95 -6.52
C ILE A 196 -25.61 -12.12 -6.83
N HIS A 197 -25.93 -12.32 -8.11
CA HIS A 197 -26.75 -13.44 -8.57
C HIS A 197 -26.02 -14.77 -8.46
N ILE A 198 -24.69 -14.79 -8.69
CA ILE A 198 -23.85 -15.95 -8.43
C ILE A 198 -23.92 -16.34 -6.94
N TRP A 199 -23.69 -15.39 -6.03
CA TRP A 199 -23.74 -15.62 -4.58
C TRP A 199 -25.11 -16.10 -4.11
N ILE A 200 -26.19 -15.45 -4.57
CA ILE A 200 -27.56 -15.86 -4.28
C ILE A 200 -27.82 -17.28 -4.78
N GLY A 201 -27.41 -17.59 -6.01
CA GLY A 201 -27.56 -18.94 -6.59
C GLY A 201 -26.83 -20.00 -5.77
N CYS A 202 -25.57 -19.72 -5.38
CA CYS A 202 -24.78 -20.59 -4.49
C CYS A 202 -25.44 -20.81 -3.13
N ALA A 203 -25.93 -19.74 -2.49
CA ALA A 203 -26.62 -19.82 -1.20
C ALA A 203 -27.93 -20.64 -1.30
N VAL A 204 -28.70 -20.45 -2.38
CA VAL A 204 -29.93 -21.20 -2.65
C VAL A 204 -29.63 -22.69 -2.87
N MET A 205 -28.59 -23.02 -3.64
CA MET A 205 -28.14 -24.40 -3.83
C MET A 205 -27.68 -25.04 -2.51
N ALA A 206 -26.91 -24.32 -1.69
CA ALA A 206 -26.45 -24.79 -0.39
C ALA A 206 -27.64 -25.04 0.57
N ALA A 207 -28.61 -24.13 0.62
CA ALA A 207 -29.83 -24.29 1.42
C ALA A 207 -30.68 -25.49 0.95
N ALA A 208 -30.82 -25.69 -0.36
CA ALA A 208 -31.50 -26.85 -0.93
C ALA A 208 -30.79 -28.15 -0.57
N LEU A 209 -29.46 -28.21 -0.69
CA LEU A 209 -28.65 -29.35 -0.31
C LEU A 209 -28.77 -29.66 1.19
N PHE A 210 -28.73 -28.62 2.03
CA PHE A 210 -28.95 -28.74 3.47
C PHE A 210 -30.33 -29.31 3.80
N ALA A 211 -31.38 -28.89 3.09
CA ALA A 211 -32.73 -29.41 3.25
C ALA A 211 -32.85 -30.89 2.82
N VAL A 212 -32.18 -31.28 1.73
CA VAL A 212 -32.06 -32.69 1.28
C VAL A 212 -31.40 -33.53 2.36
N LEU A 213 -30.23 -33.11 2.84
CA LEU A 213 -29.45 -33.84 3.85
C LEU A 213 -30.22 -33.95 5.18
N THR A 214 -30.91 -32.88 5.60
CA THR A 214 -31.79 -32.90 6.77
C THR A 214 -32.96 -33.86 6.58
N THR A 215 -33.56 -33.93 5.38
CA THR A 215 -34.65 -34.86 5.08
C THR A 215 -34.19 -36.32 5.05
N LEU A 216 -33.01 -36.58 4.47
CA LEU A 216 -32.44 -37.93 4.34
C LEU A 216 -31.98 -38.47 5.70
N PHE A 217 -31.22 -37.68 6.45
CA PHE A 217 -30.48 -38.12 7.64
C PHE A 217 -31.08 -37.62 8.98
N GLY A 218 -32.03 -36.69 8.95
CA GLY A 218 -32.77 -36.21 10.12
C GLY A 218 -31.88 -35.51 11.15
N LYS A 219 -32.23 -35.64 12.43
CA LYS A 219 -31.51 -34.99 13.56
C LYS A 219 -30.01 -35.33 13.62
N LYS A 220 -29.60 -36.49 13.11
CA LYS A 220 -28.18 -36.90 13.10
C LYS A 220 -27.33 -35.98 12.21
N PHE A 221 -27.85 -35.57 11.05
CA PHE A 221 -27.15 -34.63 10.17
C PHE A 221 -27.04 -33.24 10.80
N LEU A 222 -28.12 -32.74 11.42
CA LEU A 222 -28.08 -31.45 12.11
C LEU A 222 -27.03 -31.40 13.22
N ILE A 223 -26.89 -32.49 13.99
CA ILE A 223 -25.86 -32.61 15.04
C ILE A 223 -24.45 -32.62 14.43
N VAL A 224 -24.22 -33.42 13.37
CA VAL A 224 -22.91 -33.49 12.69
C VAL A 224 -22.56 -32.15 12.04
N PHE A 225 -23.52 -31.49 11.40
CA PHE A 225 -23.33 -30.18 10.77
C PHE A 225 -23.04 -29.09 11.81
N ALA A 226 -23.78 -29.04 12.91
CA ALA A 226 -23.49 -28.13 14.02
C ALA A 226 -22.11 -28.40 14.62
N ALA A 227 -21.73 -29.67 14.82
CA ALA A 227 -20.40 -30.04 15.29
C ALA A 227 -19.30 -29.63 14.30
N ALA A 228 -19.55 -29.74 12.99
CA ALA A 228 -18.62 -29.28 11.96
C ALA A 228 -18.46 -27.75 11.98
N ILE A 229 -19.55 -26.98 12.09
CA ILE A 229 -19.48 -25.51 12.24
C ILE A 229 -18.70 -25.14 13.50
N VAL A 230 -19.02 -25.77 14.64
CA VAL A 230 -18.31 -25.50 15.90
C VAL A 230 -16.82 -25.84 15.74
N LEU A 231 -16.49 -26.95 15.08
CA LEU A 231 -15.10 -27.31 14.81
C LEU A 231 -14.41 -26.29 13.89
N THR A 232 -15.05 -25.84 12.81
CA THR A 232 -14.52 -24.80 11.93
C THR A 232 -14.29 -23.49 12.67
N VAL A 233 -15.24 -23.05 13.49
CA VAL A 233 -15.09 -21.85 14.33
C VAL A 233 -13.95 -22.02 15.34
N ILE A 234 -13.82 -23.20 15.97
CA ILE A 234 -12.70 -23.48 16.87
C ILE A 234 -11.36 -23.43 16.12
N ILE A 235 -11.27 -24.06 14.94
CA ILE A 235 -10.05 -24.04 14.11
C ILE A 235 -9.68 -22.61 13.74
N LEU A 236 -10.65 -21.79 13.32
CA LEU A 236 -10.45 -20.39 12.94
C LEU A 236 -10.05 -19.52 14.14
N LEU A 237 -10.68 -19.72 15.30
CA LEU A 237 -10.29 -19.04 16.53
C LEU A 237 -8.87 -19.41 16.94
N VAL A 238 -8.50 -20.69 16.84
CA VAL A 238 -7.16 -21.19 17.15
C VAL A 238 -6.13 -20.60 16.18
N SER A 239 -6.40 -20.59 14.87
CA SER A 239 -5.47 -20.05 13.87
C SER A 239 -5.25 -18.54 14.02
N LEU A 240 -6.26 -17.79 14.48
CA LEU A 240 -6.17 -16.35 14.68
C LEU A 240 -5.62 -15.94 16.05
N THR A 241 -5.41 -16.89 16.98
CA THR A 241 -4.95 -16.55 18.34
C THR A 241 -3.67 -15.73 18.37
N GLY A 242 -2.68 -16.06 17.53
CA GLY A 242 -1.44 -15.29 17.43
C GLY A 242 -1.69 -13.84 16.98
N LYS A 243 -2.51 -13.65 15.93
CA LYS A 243 -2.87 -12.32 15.41
C LYS A 243 -3.63 -11.51 16.46
N PHE A 244 -4.62 -12.11 17.14
CA PHE A 244 -5.34 -11.43 18.23
C PHE A 244 -4.43 -11.04 19.40
N ARG A 245 -3.50 -11.91 19.79
CA ARG A 245 -2.51 -11.59 20.83
C ARG A 245 -1.60 -10.45 20.41
N THR A 246 -1.17 -10.43 19.14
CA THR A 246 -0.34 -9.37 18.57
C THR A 246 -1.07 -8.03 18.59
N MET A 247 -2.30 -7.97 18.06
CA MET A 247 -3.13 -6.76 18.11
C MET A 247 -3.39 -6.28 19.55
N SER A 248 -3.59 -7.22 20.49
CA SER A 248 -3.82 -6.89 21.90
C SER A 248 -2.55 -6.41 22.63
N SER A 249 -1.37 -6.63 22.04
CA SER A 249 -0.09 -6.16 22.59
C SER A 249 0.24 -4.72 22.19
N VAL A 250 -0.44 -4.18 21.18
CA VAL A 250 -0.24 -2.80 20.71
C VAL A 250 -0.57 -1.84 21.86
N THR A 251 0.41 -1.04 22.25
CA THR A 251 0.31 -0.07 23.34
C THR A 251 0.95 1.23 22.90
N GLU A 252 0.24 2.34 23.06
CA GLU A 252 0.80 3.69 22.94
C GLU A 252 1.76 3.97 24.11
N VAL A 253 3.01 4.30 23.79
CA VAL A 253 4.09 4.62 24.72
C VAL A 253 4.09 6.12 25.04
N SER A 254 3.87 6.94 24.02
CA SER A 254 3.63 8.39 24.05
C SER A 254 2.80 8.77 22.82
N ASP A 255 2.37 10.02 22.72
CA ASP A 255 1.60 10.54 21.57
C ASP A 255 2.28 10.16 20.25
N GLY A 256 1.54 9.51 19.34
CA GLY A 256 2.04 9.04 18.04
C GLY A 256 3.07 7.91 18.09
N PHE A 257 3.41 7.37 19.27
CA PHE A 257 4.45 6.35 19.44
C PHE A 257 3.90 5.07 20.03
N TYR A 258 4.00 3.97 19.27
CA TYR A 258 3.44 2.69 19.64
C TYR A 258 4.52 1.62 19.81
N LYS A 259 4.19 0.61 20.62
CA LYS A 259 4.94 -0.64 20.67
C LYS A 259 4.05 -1.86 20.42
N MET A 260 4.63 -2.93 19.85
CA MET A 260 3.92 -4.19 19.58
C MET A 260 4.81 -5.43 19.78
N THR A 261 4.23 -6.52 20.29
CA THR A 261 4.87 -7.85 20.33
C THR A 261 4.22 -8.78 19.31
N CYS A 262 4.98 -9.23 18.31
CA CYS A 262 4.51 -10.19 17.32
C CYS A 262 4.45 -11.61 17.92
N HIS A 263 3.23 -12.15 18.00
CA HIS A 263 2.93 -13.46 18.58
C HIS A 263 2.50 -14.51 17.55
N TYR A 264 2.44 -14.17 16.28
CA TYR A 264 2.06 -15.07 15.21
C TYR A 264 3.24 -15.37 14.29
N ASP A 265 3.12 -16.46 13.53
CA ASP A 265 4.05 -16.78 12.46
C ASP A 265 3.72 -15.87 11.27
N TYR A 266 4.47 -14.78 11.13
CA TYR A 266 4.38 -13.85 10.00
C TYR A 266 5.07 -14.42 8.75
N LYS A 267 5.30 -15.73 8.64
CA LYS A 267 5.66 -16.33 7.35
C LYS A 267 6.90 -15.71 6.68
N GLY A 268 7.85 -15.18 7.46
CA GLY A 268 9.02 -14.47 6.93
C GLY A 268 9.80 -15.30 5.91
N ASP A 269 9.93 -16.61 6.14
CA ASP A 269 10.52 -17.53 5.16
C ASP A 269 9.73 -17.64 3.87
N GLU A 270 8.40 -17.71 3.94
CA GLU A 270 7.56 -17.81 2.75
C GLU A 270 7.58 -16.49 1.97
N PHE A 271 7.62 -15.35 2.68
CA PHE A 271 7.75 -14.01 2.10
C PHE A 271 9.08 -13.82 1.34
N ILE A 272 10.20 -14.12 1.99
CA ILE A 272 11.54 -13.95 1.38
C ILE A 272 11.74 -14.85 0.16
N ASN A 273 11.02 -15.98 0.08
CA ASN A 273 11.08 -16.92 -1.05
C ASN A 273 9.87 -16.80 -1.98
N ALA A 274 9.13 -15.69 -1.94
CA ALA A 274 7.93 -15.49 -2.76
C ALA A 274 8.23 -14.98 -4.18
N ASP A 275 9.50 -14.69 -4.50
CA ASP A 275 9.94 -14.06 -5.77
C ASP A 275 9.12 -12.78 -6.06
N ILE A 276 9.08 -11.87 -5.08
CA ILE A 276 8.35 -10.60 -5.16
C ILE A 276 9.34 -9.50 -5.57
N SER A 277 9.02 -8.82 -6.67
CA SER A 277 9.87 -7.82 -7.30
C SER A 277 9.25 -6.41 -7.29
N THR A 278 7.95 -6.29 -7.01
CA THR A 278 7.20 -5.02 -7.03
C THR A 278 6.34 -4.81 -5.78
N ILE A 279 5.96 -3.55 -5.51
CA ILE A 279 5.04 -3.21 -4.43
C ILE A 279 3.68 -3.90 -4.64
N ASP A 280 3.15 -3.94 -5.87
CA ASP A 280 1.85 -4.54 -6.16
C ASP A 280 1.83 -6.03 -5.83
N GLU A 281 2.88 -6.77 -6.19
CA GLU A 281 3.04 -8.18 -5.82
C GLU A 281 3.16 -8.36 -4.30
N PHE A 282 3.89 -7.48 -3.61
CA PHE A 282 3.97 -7.47 -2.16
C PHE A 282 2.59 -7.27 -1.52
N MET A 283 1.85 -6.29 -2.02
CA MET A 283 0.52 -5.94 -1.57
C MET A 283 -0.46 -7.08 -1.76
N GLU A 284 -0.46 -7.69 -2.94
CA GLU A 284 -1.27 -8.89 -3.23
C GLU A 284 -0.92 -10.02 -2.27
N TRP A 285 0.37 -10.27 -2.03
CA TRP A 285 0.83 -11.30 -1.11
C TRP A 285 0.35 -11.05 0.32
N VAL A 286 0.50 -9.82 0.83
CA VAL A 286 0.07 -9.42 2.18
C VAL A 286 -1.45 -9.53 2.33
N ILE A 287 -2.22 -9.06 1.35
CA ILE A 287 -3.69 -9.12 1.34
C ILE A 287 -4.16 -10.58 1.39
N ASN A 288 -3.57 -11.45 0.59
CA ASN A 288 -3.92 -12.86 0.54
C ASN A 288 -3.57 -13.58 1.85
N GLU A 289 -2.38 -13.34 2.40
CA GLU A 289 -1.89 -14.05 3.58
C GLU A 289 -2.47 -13.50 4.89
N HIS A 290 -2.63 -12.18 5.01
CA HIS A 290 -3.02 -11.55 6.28
C HIS A 290 -4.48 -11.16 6.38
N PHE A 291 -5.09 -10.82 5.25
CA PHE A 291 -6.41 -10.20 5.20
C PHE A 291 -7.46 -11.02 4.45
N PHE A 292 -7.15 -12.28 4.11
CA PHE A 292 -8.07 -13.21 3.46
C PHE A 292 -8.65 -12.66 2.13
N GLY A 293 -7.88 -11.85 1.41
CA GLY A 293 -8.32 -11.23 0.15
C GLY A 293 -9.19 -9.99 0.33
N LEU A 294 -9.28 -9.42 1.53
CA LEU A 294 -9.97 -8.15 1.76
C LEU A 294 -9.05 -6.98 1.33
N PRO A 295 -9.54 -6.04 0.51
CA PRO A 295 -8.74 -4.94 0.01
C PRO A 295 -8.34 -3.99 1.14
N ILE A 296 -7.10 -3.52 1.10
CA ILE A 296 -6.49 -2.56 2.03
C ILE A 296 -5.62 -1.61 1.22
N GLU A 297 -5.69 -0.32 1.56
CA GLU A 297 -4.89 0.75 0.96
C GLU A 297 -3.63 1.00 1.81
N PHE A 298 -2.54 1.35 1.14
CA PHE A 298 -1.24 1.67 1.73
C PHE A 298 -0.73 2.95 1.08
N ASP A 299 -0.05 3.80 1.86
CA ASP A 299 0.58 5.01 1.35
C ASP A 299 2.06 4.74 0.99
N THR A 300 2.54 5.41 -0.05
CA THR A 300 3.78 5.07 -0.78
C THR A 300 4.63 6.32 -1.03
N GLY A 301 5.06 7.01 0.04
CA GLY A 301 5.90 8.22 -0.03
C GLY A 301 7.42 7.99 0.19
N ASN A 302 8.25 8.96 -0.22
CA ASN A 302 9.73 8.87 -0.29
C ASN A 302 10.47 9.47 0.92
N PHE A 303 11.47 8.78 1.51
CA PHE A 303 12.15 9.15 2.79
C PHE A 303 13.67 9.45 2.70
N GLY A 304 14.27 10.05 3.75
CA GLY A 304 15.71 10.36 3.88
C GLY A 304 16.28 9.83 5.21
N CYS A 305 17.60 9.61 5.36
CA CYS A 305 18.15 8.95 6.57
C CYS A 305 19.65 9.25 6.82
N SER A 306 20.15 8.94 8.03
CA SER A 306 21.59 8.78 8.31
C SER A 306 21.85 7.62 9.28
N ALA A 307 23.05 7.01 9.25
CA ALA A 307 23.40 5.83 10.04
C ALA A 307 24.90 5.78 10.41
N PHE A 308 25.25 5.15 11.55
CA PHE A 308 26.65 4.94 11.96
C PHE A 308 26.84 3.80 12.95
N THR A 309 28.09 3.36 13.15
CA THR A 309 28.48 2.41 14.20
C THR A 309 29.65 2.91 15.05
N ALA A 310 29.66 2.55 16.33
CA ALA A 310 30.72 2.88 17.28
C ALA A 310 30.93 1.76 18.30
N ALA A 311 32.07 1.77 19.02
CA ALA A 311 32.26 0.92 20.19
C ALA A 311 31.88 1.68 21.47
N THR A 312 31.45 0.99 22.52
CA THR A 312 31.41 1.56 23.87
C THR A 312 32.79 1.48 24.54
N PRO A 313 33.05 2.23 25.62
CA PRO A 313 34.27 2.07 26.42
C PRO A 313 34.49 0.64 26.93
N GLU A 314 33.43 -0.12 27.13
CA GLU A 314 33.41 -1.53 27.55
C GLU A 314 33.65 -2.50 26.38
N GLY A 315 33.73 -2.00 25.15
CA GLY A 315 33.96 -2.77 23.93
C GLY A 315 32.69 -3.36 23.30
N GLN A 316 31.50 -2.96 23.74
CA GLN A 316 30.24 -3.31 23.08
C GLN A 316 30.06 -2.51 21.79
N ARG A 317 29.18 -2.95 20.89
CA ARG A 317 28.89 -2.26 19.63
C ARG A 317 27.57 -1.51 19.67
N LEU A 318 27.60 -0.28 19.18
CA LEU A 318 26.44 0.58 19.00
C LEU A 318 26.15 0.75 17.50
N PHE A 319 24.87 0.85 17.16
CA PHE A 319 24.36 1.25 15.86
C PHE A 319 23.41 2.43 16.06
N GLY A 320 23.75 3.58 15.48
CA GLY A 320 22.91 4.79 15.52
C GLY A 320 22.27 5.06 14.16
N ARG A 321 21.02 5.54 14.15
CA ARG A 321 20.28 5.89 12.92
C ARG A 321 19.35 7.07 13.15
N ASN A 322 19.28 7.98 12.19
CA ASN A 322 18.17 8.93 12.03
C ASN A 322 17.29 8.50 10.85
N PHE A 323 15.98 8.61 11.03
CA PHE A 323 15.00 8.52 9.97
C PHE A 323 14.39 9.90 9.74
N ASP A 324 14.52 10.41 8.51
CA ASP A 324 14.04 11.71 8.10
C ASP A 324 12.88 11.55 7.11
N TYR A 325 11.70 12.00 7.49
CA TYR A 325 10.51 11.85 6.66
C TYR A 325 9.51 12.97 6.91
N ASP A 326 8.38 12.91 6.23
CA ASP A 326 7.23 13.73 6.57
C ASP A 326 6.65 13.26 7.91
N GLU A 327 5.88 14.11 8.57
CA GLU A 327 5.26 13.83 9.87
C GLU A 327 4.56 12.45 9.91
N THR A 328 4.99 11.60 10.84
CA THR A 328 4.50 10.22 10.96
C THR A 328 4.40 9.73 12.41
N ASP A 329 3.50 8.77 12.64
CA ASP A 329 3.47 7.97 13.85
C ASP A 329 4.48 6.80 13.74
N VAL A 330 5.07 6.39 14.87
CA VAL A 330 6.15 5.39 14.91
C VAL A 330 5.71 4.12 15.62
N LEU A 331 6.09 2.97 15.09
CA LEU A 331 5.91 1.67 15.75
C LEU A 331 7.24 0.96 15.96
N VAL A 332 7.60 0.73 17.22
CA VAL A 332 8.63 -0.24 17.61
C VAL A 332 7.99 -1.60 17.85
N PHE A 333 8.48 -2.63 17.19
CA PHE A 333 7.96 -3.97 17.39
C PHE A 333 9.04 -4.99 17.70
N TYR A 334 8.65 -6.02 18.45
CA TYR A 334 9.49 -7.17 18.76
C TYR A 334 8.97 -8.42 18.03
N THR A 335 9.85 -9.13 17.36
CA THR A 335 9.56 -10.44 16.75
C THR A 335 10.42 -11.54 17.35
N LYS A 336 9.89 -12.78 17.31
CA LYS A 336 10.67 -13.99 17.58
C LYS A 336 10.16 -15.13 16.68
N PRO A 337 10.62 -15.22 15.42
CA PRO A 337 10.30 -16.34 14.56
C PRO A 337 10.75 -17.67 15.18
N LYS A 338 10.08 -18.76 14.81
CA LYS A 338 10.32 -20.08 15.40
C LYS A 338 11.73 -20.61 15.08
N GLU A 339 12.18 -20.40 13.85
CA GLU A 339 13.46 -20.87 13.32
C GLU A 339 14.32 -19.66 12.87
N GLY A 340 14.37 -18.62 13.69
CA GLY A 340 15.16 -17.41 13.42
C GLY A 340 15.45 -16.62 14.69
N TYR A 341 16.13 -15.49 14.54
CA TYR A 341 16.53 -14.64 15.66
C TYR A 341 15.40 -13.74 16.13
N ALA A 342 15.29 -13.55 17.45
CA ALA A 342 14.50 -12.47 17.99
C ALA A 342 15.06 -11.11 17.55
N SER A 343 14.20 -10.12 17.31
CA SER A 343 14.64 -8.80 16.86
C SER A 343 13.73 -7.67 17.34
N TYR A 344 14.30 -6.46 17.39
CA TYR A 344 13.54 -5.22 17.38
C TYR A 344 13.55 -4.66 15.96
N GLY A 345 12.41 -4.13 15.52
CA GLY A 345 12.30 -3.34 14.31
C GLY A 345 11.52 -2.05 14.57
N VAL A 346 11.79 -1.03 13.77
CA VAL A 346 11.04 0.23 13.73
C VAL A 346 10.38 0.34 12.36
N THR A 347 9.11 0.73 12.34
CA THR A 347 8.39 1.08 11.12
C THR A 347 7.70 2.42 11.29
N ASP A 348 7.60 3.11 10.17
CA ASP A 348 6.70 4.22 9.95
C ASP A 348 5.26 3.68 9.81
N LEU A 349 4.30 4.30 10.51
CA LEU A 349 2.90 3.91 10.48
C LEU A 349 2.09 4.56 9.35
N THR A 350 2.54 5.68 8.79
CA THR A 350 1.91 6.34 7.64
C THR A 350 1.93 5.43 6.40
N PHE A 351 2.92 4.54 6.25
CA PHE A 351 2.89 3.48 5.23
C PHE A 351 1.62 2.60 5.26
N PHE A 352 0.95 2.54 6.41
CA PHE A 352 -0.29 1.80 6.61
C PHE A 352 -1.51 2.71 6.72
N ASP A 353 -1.41 3.99 6.35
CA ASP A 353 -2.47 4.99 6.52
C ASP A 353 -2.92 5.16 7.99
N ILE A 354 -1.96 5.08 8.92
CA ILE A 354 -2.21 5.19 10.37
C ILE A 354 -1.51 6.44 10.92
N GLY A 355 -2.20 7.19 11.78
CA GLY A 355 -1.60 8.23 12.60
C GLY A 355 -1.81 9.65 12.07
N THR A 356 -0.87 10.53 12.37
CA THR A 356 -0.98 12.00 12.19
C THR A 356 -1.34 12.43 10.77
N SER A 357 -0.88 11.69 9.76
CA SER A 357 -1.16 11.93 8.33
C SER A 357 -2.12 10.90 7.71
N GLY A 358 -2.59 9.91 8.48
CA GLY A 358 -3.36 8.77 8.00
C GLY A 358 -4.87 8.79 8.32
N GLY A 359 -5.61 7.91 7.65
CA GLY A 359 -7.06 7.72 7.81
C GLY A 359 -7.49 6.95 9.06
N PHE A 360 -6.57 6.26 9.75
CA PHE A 360 -6.87 5.49 10.96
C PHE A 360 -6.14 6.01 12.21
N GLU A 361 -6.87 6.20 13.30
CA GLU A 361 -6.27 6.40 14.63
C GLU A 361 -5.49 5.13 15.05
N GLY A 362 -4.24 5.27 15.51
CA GLY A 362 -3.35 4.15 15.80
C GLY A 362 -3.89 3.13 16.80
N ASP A 363 -4.74 3.57 17.72
CA ASP A 363 -5.34 2.71 18.73
C ASP A 363 -6.60 1.94 18.27
N SER A 364 -7.09 2.25 17.06
CA SER A 364 -8.27 1.65 16.48
C SER A 364 -8.08 0.17 16.11
N ALA A 365 -9.17 -0.59 16.05
CA ALA A 365 -9.10 -2.00 15.65
C ALA A 365 -8.60 -2.20 14.20
N PRO A 366 -8.99 -1.36 13.21
CA PRO A 366 -8.40 -1.40 11.87
C PRO A 366 -6.89 -1.13 11.89
N ALA A 367 -6.42 -0.06 12.54
CA ALA A 367 -4.99 0.25 12.64
C ALA A 367 -4.19 -0.90 13.26
N LYS A 368 -4.68 -1.49 14.36
CA LYS A 368 -4.02 -2.65 15.00
C LYS A 368 -3.96 -3.88 14.08
N ALA A 369 -4.95 -4.07 13.21
CA ALA A 369 -4.93 -5.14 12.22
C ALA A 369 -3.90 -4.87 11.11
N LEU A 370 -3.75 -3.63 10.69
CA LEU A 370 -2.76 -3.19 9.70
C LEU A 370 -1.33 -3.30 10.25
N MET A 371 -1.11 -2.96 11.52
CA MET A 371 0.17 -3.13 12.21
C MET A 371 0.68 -4.59 12.24
N LEU A 372 -0.17 -5.59 11.96
CA LEU A 372 0.30 -6.96 11.75
C LEU A 372 1.33 -7.03 10.61
N VAL A 373 1.25 -6.15 9.61
CA VAL A 373 2.16 -6.13 8.44
C VAL A 373 3.52 -5.50 8.78
N ALA A 374 3.66 -4.81 9.92
CA ALA A 374 4.89 -4.13 10.33
C ALA A 374 6.19 -4.95 10.19
N PRO A 375 6.24 -6.27 10.50
CA PRO A 375 7.45 -7.06 10.29
C PRO A 375 7.96 -7.05 8.84
N TYR A 376 7.07 -6.91 7.84
CA TYR A 376 7.50 -6.90 6.44
C TYR A 376 8.07 -5.56 6.01
N VAL A 377 7.69 -4.45 6.65
CA VAL A 377 8.05 -3.09 6.25
C VAL A 377 9.00 -2.47 7.29
N THR A 378 10.03 -3.22 7.67
CA THR A 378 10.99 -2.78 8.69
C THR A 378 11.95 -1.75 8.08
N MET A 379 12.10 -0.58 8.70
CA MET A 379 13.03 0.46 8.24
C MET A 379 14.44 0.27 8.83
N ASP A 380 14.51 -0.11 10.10
CA ASP A 380 15.75 -0.46 10.79
C ASP A 380 15.50 -1.38 11.99
N GLY A 381 16.57 -2.02 12.45
CA GLY A 381 16.48 -2.90 13.60
C GLY A 381 17.79 -3.58 14.00
N ILE A 382 17.65 -4.43 15.01
CA ILE A 382 18.72 -5.26 15.58
C ILE A 382 18.16 -6.66 15.89
N ASN A 383 18.96 -7.71 15.73
CA ASN A 383 18.62 -9.04 16.22
C ASN A 383 19.45 -9.49 17.45
N GLU A 384 18.97 -10.53 18.14
CA GLU A 384 19.60 -11.05 19.36
C GLU A 384 21.01 -11.63 19.11
N ALA A 385 21.29 -12.04 17.86
CA ALA A 385 22.62 -12.49 17.44
C ALA A 385 23.62 -11.33 17.36
N GLY A 386 23.15 -10.11 17.09
CA GLY A 386 23.95 -8.90 17.12
C GLY A 386 24.22 -8.24 15.78
N VAL A 387 23.36 -8.46 14.79
CA VAL A 387 23.38 -7.72 13.53
C VAL A 387 22.40 -6.56 13.64
N GLY A 388 22.87 -5.37 13.28
CA GLY A 388 22.05 -4.18 13.05
C GLY A 388 21.99 -3.86 11.57
N VAL A 389 20.82 -3.42 11.09
CA VAL A 389 20.62 -3.03 9.69
C VAL A 389 19.65 -1.85 9.61
N GLY A 390 19.88 -0.94 8.67
CA GLY A 390 18.93 0.11 8.30
C GLY A 390 18.99 0.41 6.81
N ILE A 391 17.84 0.78 6.23
CA ILE A 391 17.73 1.27 4.85
C ILE A 391 17.89 2.78 4.81
N LEU A 392 18.55 3.30 3.77
CA LEU A 392 18.62 4.73 3.50
C LEU A 392 18.37 4.96 2.00
N GLN A 393 17.56 5.97 1.68
CA GLN A 393 17.23 6.33 0.30
C GLN A 393 18.41 7.00 -0.39
N LEU A 394 18.52 6.77 -1.70
CA LEU A 394 19.46 7.43 -2.59
C LEU A 394 18.67 8.25 -3.62
N ASP A 395 19.23 9.38 -4.06
CA ASP A 395 18.63 10.19 -5.14
C ASP A 395 19.01 9.62 -6.52
N ILE A 396 18.56 8.40 -6.75
CA ILE A 396 18.70 7.65 -8.00
C ILE A 396 17.39 6.90 -8.26
N ASP A 397 17.11 6.65 -9.53
CA ASP A 397 15.92 5.91 -9.96
C ASP A 397 15.91 4.48 -9.37
N GLU A 398 14.74 3.85 -9.38
CA GLU A 398 14.60 2.46 -8.95
C GLU A 398 15.57 1.54 -9.69
N LEU A 399 16.14 0.59 -8.95
CA LEU A 399 16.97 -0.47 -9.51
C LEU A 399 16.17 -1.78 -9.51
N HIS A 400 16.33 -2.56 -10.57
CA HIS A 400 15.72 -3.89 -10.69
C HIS A 400 16.74 -4.84 -11.30
N GLN A 401 17.42 -5.59 -10.44
CA GLN A 401 18.39 -6.58 -10.90
C GLN A 401 17.69 -7.75 -11.60
N ASP A 402 18.33 -8.31 -12.64
CA ASP A 402 17.89 -9.54 -13.30
C ASP A 402 19.12 -10.37 -13.67
N ASN A 403 19.70 -11.03 -12.67
CA ASN A 403 20.88 -11.87 -12.81
C ASN A 403 20.54 -13.38 -12.73
N GLY A 404 19.25 -13.72 -12.77
CA GLY A 404 18.74 -15.09 -12.72
C GLY A 404 18.75 -15.70 -11.32
N ARG A 405 18.68 -14.87 -10.27
CA ARG A 405 18.48 -15.28 -8.87
C ARG A 405 17.00 -15.12 -8.51
N SER A 406 16.65 -15.40 -7.25
CA SER A 406 15.29 -15.12 -6.75
C SER A 406 15.12 -13.64 -6.48
N ASP A 407 13.94 -13.11 -6.75
CA ASP A 407 13.63 -11.69 -6.60
C ASP A 407 13.35 -11.35 -5.13
N LEU A 408 13.90 -10.23 -4.67
CA LEU A 408 13.70 -9.74 -3.31
C LEU A 408 13.63 -8.21 -3.28
N LEU A 409 12.51 -7.68 -2.79
CA LEU A 409 12.40 -6.26 -2.46
C LEU A 409 13.42 -5.86 -1.38
N ILE A 410 14.05 -4.71 -1.56
CA ILE A 410 15.13 -4.26 -0.68
C ILE A 410 14.70 -4.10 0.78
N PHE A 411 13.48 -3.64 1.05
CA PHE A 411 12.97 -3.55 2.42
C PHE A 411 12.69 -4.94 3.03
N ALA A 412 12.32 -5.94 2.22
CA ALA A 412 12.16 -7.33 2.65
C ALA A 412 13.50 -7.95 3.04
N ALA A 413 14.60 -7.51 2.40
CA ALA A 413 15.94 -7.94 2.74
C ALA A 413 16.33 -7.61 4.19
N ILE A 414 15.83 -6.49 4.74
CA ILE A 414 16.00 -6.15 6.17
C ILE A 414 15.45 -7.26 7.04
N ARG A 415 14.22 -7.71 6.74
CA ARG A 415 13.58 -8.79 7.50
C ARG A 415 14.38 -10.09 7.42
N GLY A 416 14.87 -10.43 6.23
CA GLY A 416 15.72 -11.60 6.02
C GLY A 416 17.04 -11.56 6.79
N ILE A 417 17.72 -10.40 6.80
CA ILE A 417 18.94 -10.19 7.57
C ILE A 417 18.67 -10.38 9.06
N LEU A 418 17.65 -9.70 9.60
CA LEU A 418 17.33 -9.75 11.02
C LEU A 418 16.89 -11.16 11.46
N ASP A 419 16.17 -11.90 10.63
CA ASP A 419 15.67 -13.23 11.00
C ASP A 419 16.73 -14.33 10.88
N LYS A 420 17.66 -14.21 9.94
CA LYS A 420 18.53 -15.32 9.51
C LYS A 420 20.01 -15.14 9.74
N CYS A 421 20.51 -13.91 9.91
CA CYS A 421 21.94 -13.62 9.89
C CYS A 421 22.46 -13.26 11.29
N ALA A 422 23.61 -13.82 11.68
CA ALA A 422 24.29 -13.52 12.94
C ALA A 422 25.49 -12.58 12.78
N THR A 423 25.96 -12.36 11.55
CA THR A 423 27.11 -11.50 11.23
C THR A 423 26.88 -10.73 9.93
N VAL A 424 27.67 -9.68 9.71
CA VAL A 424 27.72 -8.97 8.42
C VAL A 424 28.08 -9.92 7.27
N ASP A 425 28.98 -10.87 7.49
CA ASP A 425 29.37 -11.83 6.45
C ASP A 425 28.19 -12.75 6.03
N GLU A 426 27.38 -13.17 7.00
CA GLU A 426 26.17 -13.93 6.72
C GLU A 426 25.11 -13.08 6.01
N ALA A 427 24.97 -11.81 6.38
CA ALA A 427 24.08 -10.87 5.70
C ALA A 427 24.50 -10.65 4.24
N LEU A 428 25.79 -10.48 3.97
CA LEU A 428 26.31 -10.36 2.60
C LEU A 428 26.08 -11.63 1.77
N ALA A 429 26.32 -12.81 2.35
CA ALA A 429 26.06 -14.09 1.68
C ALA A 429 24.56 -14.31 1.43
N PHE A 430 23.69 -13.84 2.32
CA PHE A 430 22.24 -13.83 2.12
C PHE A 430 21.87 -12.92 0.94
N LEU A 431 22.32 -11.68 0.93
CA LEU A 431 22.03 -10.72 -0.15
C LEU A 431 22.55 -11.19 -1.51
N GLU A 432 23.72 -11.84 -1.57
CA GLU A 432 24.28 -12.39 -2.81
C GLU A 432 23.39 -13.48 -3.45
N SER A 433 22.47 -14.07 -2.69
CA SER A 433 21.57 -15.11 -3.21
C SER A 433 20.31 -14.59 -3.91
N TYR A 434 20.08 -13.28 -3.91
CA TYR A 434 18.90 -12.64 -4.51
C TYR A 434 19.27 -11.60 -5.56
N ASP A 435 18.31 -11.32 -6.44
CA ASP A 435 18.26 -10.11 -7.24
C ASP A 435 17.42 -9.08 -6.46
N ILE A 436 18.00 -7.90 -6.23
CA ILE A 436 17.40 -6.87 -5.37
C ILE A 436 16.58 -5.90 -6.23
N HIS A 437 15.39 -5.57 -5.75
CA HIS A 437 14.49 -4.60 -6.38
C HIS A 437 14.18 -3.45 -5.41
N SER A 438 14.28 -2.22 -5.92
CA SER A 438 13.84 -1.02 -5.21
C SER A 438 12.38 -0.70 -5.53
N PHE A 439 11.88 0.41 -4.97
CA PHE A 439 10.46 0.76 -4.95
C PHE A 439 10.27 2.27 -4.73
N LEU A 440 9.07 2.82 -4.95
CA LEU A 440 8.71 4.24 -4.75
C LEU A 440 9.41 5.27 -5.65
N GLY A 441 9.86 4.83 -6.82
CA GLY A 441 10.57 5.68 -7.77
C GLY A 441 12.00 5.98 -7.36
N ARG A 442 12.53 5.32 -6.31
CA ARG A 442 13.86 5.59 -5.76
C ARG A 442 14.65 4.31 -5.50
N SER A 443 15.97 4.44 -5.49
CA SER A 443 16.90 3.41 -5.03
C SER A 443 17.31 3.63 -3.58
N TYR A 444 17.83 2.57 -2.96
CA TYR A 444 18.24 2.55 -1.56
C TYR A 444 19.53 1.74 -1.38
N HIS A 445 20.24 2.01 -0.29
CA HIS A 445 21.30 1.13 0.19
C HIS A 445 21.03 0.65 1.62
N LEU A 446 21.73 -0.42 2.01
CA LEU A 446 21.66 -0.96 3.37
C LEU A 446 22.96 -0.68 4.11
N PHE A 447 22.85 -0.05 5.29
CA PHE A 447 23.94 -0.01 6.26
C PHE A 447 23.79 -1.21 7.20
N ILE A 448 24.82 -2.07 7.27
CA ILE A 448 24.82 -3.30 8.06
C ILE A 448 26.03 -3.32 8.97
N THR A 449 25.85 -3.62 10.26
CA THR A 449 26.93 -3.73 11.25
C THR A 449 26.70 -4.90 12.21
N ASP A 450 27.76 -5.41 12.83
CA ASP A 450 27.66 -6.49 13.83
C ASP A 450 28.52 -6.30 15.08
N LYS A 451 28.33 -7.17 16.08
CA LYS A 451 29.07 -7.17 17.37
C LYS A 451 30.60 -7.27 17.22
N THR A 452 31.12 -7.72 16.07
CA THR A 452 32.58 -7.74 15.83
C THR A 452 33.12 -6.33 15.60
N GLY A 453 32.24 -5.40 15.17
CA GLY A 453 32.56 -4.05 14.73
C GLY A 453 32.81 -3.94 13.25
N LYS A 454 32.49 -4.98 12.47
CA LYS A 454 32.44 -4.89 11.01
C LYS A 454 31.21 -4.08 10.63
N SER A 455 31.35 -3.14 9.70
CA SER A 455 30.25 -2.39 9.11
C SER A 455 30.46 -2.22 7.61
N VAL A 456 29.37 -2.32 6.87
CA VAL A 456 29.34 -2.21 5.41
C VAL A 456 28.13 -1.42 4.96
N ILE A 457 28.28 -0.71 3.85
CA ILE A 457 27.21 -0.19 3.03
C ILE A 457 27.10 -1.10 1.81
N VAL A 458 25.91 -1.63 1.56
CA VAL A 458 25.62 -2.46 0.39
C VAL A 458 24.79 -1.65 -0.58
N GLU A 459 25.33 -1.43 -1.76
CA GLU A 459 24.73 -0.66 -2.86
C GLU A 459 24.55 -1.54 -4.09
N TRP A 460 23.57 -1.21 -4.92
CA TRP A 460 23.28 -1.98 -6.13
C TRP A 460 23.17 -1.07 -7.35
N THR A 461 23.56 -1.64 -8.48
CA THR A 461 23.14 -1.25 -9.83
C THR A 461 22.43 -2.47 -10.44
N ASP A 462 21.74 -2.30 -11.56
CA ASP A 462 21.02 -3.42 -12.21
C ASP A 462 21.92 -4.64 -12.45
N GLU A 463 23.20 -4.42 -12.77
CA GLU A 463 24.16 -5.50 -13.02
C GLU A 463 24.96 -5.99 -11.81
N LYS A 464 25.14 -5.17 -10.75
CA LYS A 464 26.19 -5.42 -9.74
C LYS A 464 25.81 -4.96 -8.35
N THR A 465 26.31 -5.73 -7.38
CA THR A 465 26.34 -5.34 -5.97
C THR A 465 27.72 -4.77 -5.61
N PHE A 466 27.73 -3.67 -4.87
CA PHE A 466 28.91 -3.00 -4.35
C PHE A 466 28.90 -3.04 -2.83
N ILE A 467 30.06 -3.31 -2.24
CA ILE A 467 30.25 -3.38 -0.79
C ILE A 467 31.30 -2.35 -0.41
N VAL A 468 30.91 -1.39 0.41
CA VAL A 468 31.79 -0.33 0.92
C VAL A 468 31.95 -0.51 2.42
N GLU A 469 33.19 -0.64 2.90
CA GLU A 469 33.47 -0.65 4.33
C GLU A 469 33.59 0.80 4.84
N ASP A 470 32.59 1.27 5.59
CA ASP A 470 32.66 2.52 6.34
C ASP A 470 31.87 2.39 7.66
N THR A 471 32.15 3.29 8.59
CA THR A 471 31.51 3.39 9.91
C THR A 471 30.31 4.32 9.92
N ALA A 472 30.06 5.07 8.85
CA ALA A 472 28.94 6.01 8.71
C ALA A 472 28.33 5.94 7.30
N CYS A 473 27.08 6.35 7.19
CA CYS A 473 26.28 6.33 5.97
C CYS A 473 25.22 7.44 6.00
N THR A 474 24.98 8.07 4.85
CA THR A 474 23.94 9.10 4.63
C THR A 474 23.16 8.74 3.37
N ASN A 475 22.59 9.70 2.63
CA ASN A 475 21.78 9.45 1.44
C ASN A 475 22.60 9.49 0.14
N ASP A 476 23.91 9.29 0.24
CA ASP A 476 24.85 9.49 -0.86
C ASP A 476 25.35 8.13 -1.35
N VAL A 477 25.56 8.00 -2.65
CA VAL A 477 26.23 6.83 -3.22
C VAL A 477 27.68 6.82 -2.73
N MET A 478 28.06 5.76 -2.02
CA MET A 478 29.37 5.62 -1.38
C MET A 478 30.34 4.78 -2.23
N SER A 479 29.82 3.89 -3.07
CA SER A 479 30.64 3.07 -3.95
C SER A 479 31.07 3.86 -5.18
N ASN A 480 32.27 3.57 -5.68
CA ASN A 480 32.78 4.17 -6.91
C ASN A 480 32.13 3.51 -8.14
N ASN A 481 30.85 3.82 -8.36
CA ASN A 481 30.03 3.38 -9.49
C ASN A 481 29.61 4.58 -10.37
N GLU A 482 28.72 4.37 -11.34
CA GLU A 482 28.30 5.40 -12.29
C GLU A 482 27.41 6.51 -11.70
N PHE A 483 26.80 6.26 -10.56
CA PHE A 483 25.99 7.21 -9.79
C PHE A 483 26.80 7.96 -8.73
N TYR A 484 28.08 7.65 -8.58
CA TYR A 484 28.96 8.31 -7.61
C TYR A 484 29.24 9.77 -8.00
N ASP A 485 28.85 10.71 -7.15
CA ASP A 485 29.23 12.13 -7.29
C ASP A 485 30.32 12.51 -6.27
N PRO A 486 31.59 12.70 -6.70
CA PRO A 486 32.66 13.12 -5.80
C PRO A 486 32.52 14.58 -5.31
N GLN A 487 31.61 15.38 -5.88
CA GLN A 487 31.33 16.75 -5.43
C GLN A 487 30.25 16.80 -4.35
N TRP A 488 29.48 15.73 -4.19
CA TRP A 488 28.46 15.68 -3.15
C TRP A 488 29.13 15.65 -1.78
N GLN A 489 28.73 16.58 -0.91
CA GLN A 489 29.20 16.68 0.46
C GLN A 489 27.98 16.74 1.36
N CYS A 490 27.88 15.75 2.26
CA CYS A 490 26.82 15.73 3.25
C CYS A 490 27.37 16.19 4.61
N ASP A 491 26.92 17.35 5.08
CA ASP A 491 27.32 17.90 6.38
C ASP A 491 27.02 16.93 7.54
N ARG A 492 25.97 16.10 7.42
CA ARG A 492 25.62 15.08 8.41
C ARG A 492 26.65 13.95 8.44
N TYR A 493 27.12 13.51 7.27
CA TYR A 493 28.19 12.52 7.17
C TYR A 493 29.46 13.06 7.84
N ASP A 494 29.87 14.29 7.49
CA ASP A 494 31.05 14.93 8.06
C ASP A 494 30.93 15.14 9.58
N THR A 495 29.74 15.46 10.07
CA THR A 495 29.44 15.59 11.51
C THR A 495 29.65 14.26 12.23
N ILE A 496 29.08 13.16 11.72
CA ILE A 496 29.25 11.82 12.28
C ILE A 496 30.74 11.41 12.27
N LYS A 497 31.42 11.58 11.12
CA LYS A 497 32.84 11.21 10.99
C LYS A 497 33.73 12.04 11.91
N SER A 498 33.40 13.31 12.13
CA SER A 498 34.12 14.19 13.06
C SER A 498 33.99 13.71 14.50
N TRP A 499 32.78 13.36 14.93
CA TRP A 499 32.54 12.76 16.25
C TRP A 499 33.32 11.46 16.45
N LEU A 500 33.23 10.55 15.48
CA LEU A 500 33.96 9.28 15.53
C LEU A 500 35.48 9.50 15.55
N ALA A 501 36.00 10.47 14.78
CA ALA A 501 37.42 10.79 14.77
C ALA A 501 37.88 11.38 16.12
N GLU A 502 37.14 12.34 16.68
CA GLU A 502 37.47 12.98 17.96
C GLU A 502 37.49 11.96 19.11
N LYS A 503 36.53 11.03 19.10
CA LYS A 503 36.34 10.02 20.14
C LYS A 503 37.05 8.70 19.85
N ASN A 504 37.84 8.63 18.77
CA ASN A 504 38.52 7.41 18.30
C ASN A 504 37.58 6.21 18.13
N GLY A 505 36.35 6.46 17.66
CA GLY A 505 35.32 5.46 17.43
C GLY A 505 34.72 4.86 18.71
N VAL A 506 34.97 5.46 19.88
CA VAL A 506 34.48 5.01 21.18
C VAL A 506 33.50 6.02 21.76
N LEU A 507 32.22 5.64 21.84
CA LEU A 507 31.13 6.47 22.33
C LEU A 507 30.35 5.72 23.42
N THR A 508 30.00 6.43 24.49
CA THR A 508 28.89 5.98 25.36
C THR A 508 27.56 6.00 24.60
N ALA A 509 26.53 5.30 25.11
CA ALA A 509 25.20 5.33 24.49
C ALA A 509 24.62 6.75 24.41
N ASP A 510 24.81 7.57 25.45
CA ASP A 510 24.35 8.97 25.46
C ASP A 510 25.14 9.85 24.49
N GLU A 511 26.45 9.63 24.33
CA GLU A 511 27.22 10.31 23.28
C GLU A 511 26.77 9.87 21.89
N ALA A 512 26.46 8.59 21.67
CA ALA A 512 25.90 8.12 20.40
C ALA A 512 24.54 8.79 20.10
N MET A 513 23.69 8.97 21.10
CA MET A 513 22.43 9.72 20.95
C MET A 513 22.68 11.22 20.66
N THR A 514 23.78 11.76 21.19
CA THR A 514 24.22 13.13 20.85
C THR A 514 24.68 13.20 19.38
N VAL A 515 25.37 12.17 18.87
CA VAL A 515 25.75 12.10 17.45
C VAL A 515 24.50 12.06 16.56
N THR A 516 23.47 11.28 16.91
CA THR A 516 22.20 11.31 16.16
C THR A 516 21.54 12.68 16.23
N SER A 517 21.60 13.37 17.37
CA SER A 517 21.06 14.73 17.53
C SER A 517 21.77 15.76 16.65
N ASP A 518 23.10 15.76 16.67
CA ASP A 518 23.91 16.69 15.88
C ASP A 518 23.82 16.41 14.36
N ALA A 519 23.56 15.16 13.99
CA ALA A 519 23.32 14.74 12.61
C ALA A 519 21.83 14.69 12.23
N SER A 520 20.94 15.29 13.04
CA SER A 520 19.51 15.40 12.74
C SER A 520 19.23 16.52 11.74
N TRP A 521 18.11 16.39 11.03
CA TRP A 521 17.61 17.40 10.10
C TRP A 521 16.40 18.10 10.71
N GLU A 522 16.48 19.42 10.85
CA GLU A 522 15.36 20.26 11.28
C GLU A 522 14.19 20.19 10.29
N LYS A 523 12.95 20.12 10.80
CA LYS A 523 11.75 20.01 9.96
C LYS A 523 11.58 21.28 9.12
N GLU A 524 11.84 21.20 7.81
CA GLU A 524 11.54 22.25 6.83
C GLU A 524 10.36 21.81 5.96
N GLY A 525 9.28 22.60 5.96
CA GLY A 525 8.08 22.25 5.17
C GLY A 525 7.32 21.02 5.65
N GLY A 526 7.58 20.51 6.86
CA GLY A 526 6.96 19.30 7.41
C GLY A 526 7.81 18.04 7.31
N ARG A 527 8.97 18.12 6.62
CA ARG A 527 9.91 17.00 6.46
C ARG A 527 11.17 17.22 7.30
N GLY A 528 11.57 16.24 8.11
CA GLY A 528 12.79 16.28 8.92
C GLY A 528 12.99 15.00 9.72
N THR A 529 13.87 14.99 10.72
CA THR A 529 14.10 13.78 11.55
C THR A 529 12.89 13.48 12.43
N GLU A 530 12.24 12.36 12.14
CA GLU A 530 11.07 11.84 12.88
C GLU A 530 11.49 10.96 14.06
N TRP A 531 12.54 10.15 13.88
CA TRP A 531 13.13 9.41 14.99
C TRP A 531 14.64 9.22 14.90
N SER A 532 15.25 9.09 16.08
CA SER A 532 16.66 8.76 16.27
C SER A 532 16.79 7.52 17.16
N CYS A 533 17.43 6.48 16.64
CA CYS A 533 17.66 5.22 17.34
C CYS A 533 19.15 5.05 17.70
N VAL A 534 19.41 4.47 18.87
CA VAL A 534 20.70 3.91 19.27
C VAL A 534 20.49 2.49 19.78
N TYR A 535 20.96 1.52 19.02
CA TYR A 535 20.93 0.11 19.36
C TYR A 535 22.25 -0.30 20.04
N ASN A 536 22.16 -1.09 21.11
CA ASN A 536 23.31 -1.80 21.65
C ASN A 536 23.29 -3.25 21.14
N LEU A 537 24.23 -3.57 20.25
CA LEU A 537 24.33 -4.85 19.57
C LEU A 537 24.56 -5.97 20.57
N ASP A 538 25.55 -5.82 21.45
CA ASP A 538 25.89 -6.76 22.53
C ASP A 538 24.78 -6.92 23.56
N GLY A 539 24.17 -5.80 23.95
CA GLY A 539 23.12 -5.75 24.97
C GLY A 539 21.74 -6.17 24.49
N PHE A 540 21.51 -6.18 23.17
CA PHE A 540 20.19 -6.34 22.55
C PHE A 540 19.16 -5.39 23.18
N THR A 541 19.45 -4.08 23.08
CA THR A 541 18.59 -3.00 23.58
C THR A 541 18.46 -1.88 22.54
N LEU A 542 17.39 -1.10 22.65
CA LEU A 542 17.11 0.06 21.79
C LEU A 542 16.82 1.28 22.67
N ASP A 543 17.51 2.39 22.42
CA ASP A 543 17.14 3.73 22.85
C ASP A 543 16.58 4.50 21.64
N ILE A 544 15.43 5.16 21.78
CA ILE A 544 14.78 5.95 20.72
C ILE A 544 14.30 7.31 21.25
N CYS A 545 14.53 8.36 20.47
CA CYS A 545 13.94 9.68 20.66
C CYS A 545 13.14 10.04 19.39
N LEU A 546 12.02 10.75 19.55
CA LEU A 546 11.13 11.15 18.46
C LEU A 546 11.16 12.66 18.26
N ASP A 547 10.85 13.12 17.05
CA ASP A 547 10.64 14.53 16.70
C ASP A 547 11.76 15.48 17.14
N ARG A 548 12.98 14.95 17.22
CA ARG A 548 14.16 15.65 17.75
C ARG A 548 14.01 16.11 19.21
N ASP A 549 13.06 15.56 19.97
CA ASP A 549 12.98 15.69 21.41
C ASP A 549 13.97 14.72 22.09
N TYR A 550 15.24 15.11 22.10
CA TYR A 550 16.31 14.35 22.72
C TYR A 550 16.28 14.37 24.27
N GLU A 551 15.39 15.17 24.88
CA GLU A 551 15.17 15.16 26.33
C GLU A 551 14.25 14.00 26.76
N THR A 552 13.38 13.54 25.85
CA THR A 552 12.46 12.42 26.07
C THR A 552 12.96 11.15 25.39
N LYS A 553 13.89 10.46 26.06
CA LYS A 553 14.43 9.18 25.58
C LYS A 553 13.59 7.99 26.07
N HIS A 554 13.19 7.13 25.15
CA HIS A 554 12.54 5.85 25.43
C HIS A 554 13.54 4.70 25.28
N SER A 555 13.63 3.84 26.29
CA SER A 555 14.56 2.70 26.31
C SER A 555 13.80 1.39 26.35
N PHE A 556 14.21 0.44 25.52
CA PHE A 556 13.58 -0.85 25.33
C PHE A 556 14.54 -2.01 25.54
N THR A 557 14.07 -2.99 26.30
CA THR A 557 14.69 -4.30 26.51
C THR A 557 13.68 -5.40 26.18
N GLN A 558 14.10 -6.66 26.24
CA GLN A 558 13.18 -7.76 25.92
C GLN A 558 12.03 -7.85 26.93
N GLU A 559 12.22 -7.34 28.15
CA GLU A 559 11.19 -7.39 29.19
C GLU A 559 10.00 -6.48 28.90
N ASP A 560 10.22 -5.41 28.14
CA ASP A 560 9.18 -4.43 27.77
C ASP A 560 8.15 -4.98 26.77
N PHE A 561 8.43 -6.14 26.17
CA PHE A 561 7.61 -6.82 25.16
C PHE A 561 7.05 -8.17 25.64
N ARG A 562 7.14 -8.49 26.94
CA ARG A 562 6.68 -9.78 27.50
C ARG A 562 5.20 -9.85 27.84
#